data_AF-A0A1C4DWD5-F1
#
_entry.id   AF-A0A1C4DWD5-F1
#
_cell.length_a   1.000
_cell.length_b   1.000
_cell.length_c   1.000
_cell.angle_alpha   90.00
_cell.angle_beta   90.00
_cell.angle_gamma   90.00
#
_symmetry.space_group_name_H-M   'P 1'
#
loop_
_entity.id
_entity.type
_entity.pdbx_description
1 polymer ?
#
loop_
_entity_poly.entity_id
_entity_poly.type
_entity_poly.pdbx_seq_one_letter_code
_entity_poly.pdbx_strand_id
1 'polypeptide(L)'
;MALILPVKGILPQQGNNCFIAPNATIVGDVVMGDDCSVWFNAVVRGDVNSIRLGNKVNVQDGAVIHCTYEKTKTIIGNNVSIGHNAIVHGCTVEDDVLIGMGAIVMDNVHIGKNSIIAAGAVVLENTMVEAGSIYAGVPARKVKKVSEELMNGEIKRIANNYLMYSGWFKDAE
;
A
#
# COMPACT_ATOMS: atom_id res chain seq x y z
N MET A 1 0.53 -11.48 18.59
CA MET A 1 1.53 -11.92 17.60
C MET A 1 0.84 -11.92 16.26
N ALA A 2 1.46 -11.35 15.23
CA ALA A 2 0.84 -11.21 13.92
C ALA A 2 0.41 -12.58 13.36
N LEU A 3 -0.67 -12.60 12.59
CA LEU A 3 -1.14 -13.81 11.94
C LEU A 3 -0.50 -13.95 10.56
N ILE A 4 0.48 -14.84 10.45
CA ILE A 4 1.17 -15.15 9.19
C ILE A 4 0.89 -16.60 8.82
N LEU A 5 0.15 -16.84 7.74
CA LEU A 5 -0.34 -18.18 7.37
C LEU A 5 -0.04 -18.54 5.90
N PRO A 6 0.24 -19.82 5.62
CA PRO A 6 0.35 -20.29 4.25
C PRO A 6 -1.04 -20.44 3.60
N VAL A 7 -1.11 -20.23 2.30
CA VAL A 7 -2.28 -20.59 1.47
C VAL A 7 -1.79 -21.48 0.34
N LYS A 8 -2.39 -22.67 0.19
CA LYS A 8 -1.96 -23.68 -0.81
C LYS A 8 -0.45 -24.00 -0.75
N GLY A 9 0.13 -23.98 0.46
CA GLY A 9 1.55 -24.23 0.68
C GLY A 9 2.48 -23.04 0.43
N ILE A 10 1.96 -21.87 0.03
CA ILE A 10 2.75 -20.65 -0.20
C ILE A 10 2.67 -19.78 1.05
N LEU A 11 3.83 -19.47 1.63
CA LEU A 11 3.97 -18.60 2.80
C LEU A 11 4.42 -17.19 2.38
N PRO A 12 3.98 -16.12 3.05
CA PRO A 12 4.50 -14.78 2.84
C PRO A 12 6.02 -14.70 3.00
N GLN A 13 6.65 -13.84 2.20
CA GLN A 13 8.08 -13.53 2.24
C GLN A 13 8.28 -12.05 2.48
N GLN A 14 9.30 -11.69 3.26
CA GLN A 14 9.63 -10.30 3.57
C GLN A 14 11.14 -10.07 3.45
N GLY A 15 11.52 -8.85 3.10
CA GLY A 15 12.89 -8.38 3.14
C GLY A 15 13.38 -8.08 4.55
N ASN A 16 14.50 -7.37 4.61
CA ASN A 16 15.15 -6.96 5.84
C ASN A 16 14.41 -5.80 6.50
N ASN A 17 14.63 -5.65 7.81
CA ASN A 17 14.19 -4.49 8.59
C ASN A 17 12.67 -4.20 8.59
N CYS A 18 11.84 -5.17 8.18
CA CYS A 18 10.39 -5.02 8.16
C CYS A 18 9.80 -4.96 9.58
N PHE A 19 8.72 -4.21 9.74
CA PHE A 19 7.90 -4.19 10.96
C PHE A 19 6.52 -4.77 10.67
N ILE A 20 6.07 -5.70 11.51
CA ILE A 20 4.71 -6.25 11.43
C ILE A 20 4.08 -6.09 12.80
N ALA A 21 3.01 -5.31 12.86
CA ALA A 21 2.27 -5.08 14.10
C ALA A 21 1.70 -6.39 14.65
N PRO A 22 1.64 -6.58 15.99
CA PRO A 22 1.24 -7.84 16.62
C PRO A 22 -0.17 -8.36 16.32
N ASN A 23 -1.03 -7.58 15.66
CA ASN A 23 -2.38 -7.94 15.24
C ASN A 23 -2.64 -7.75 13.73
N ALA A 24 -1.58 -7.56 12.93
CA ALA A 24 -1.69 -7.59 11.48
C ALA A 24 -1.89 -9.03 10.97
N THR A 25 -2.51 -9.17 9.79
CA THR A 25 -2.69 -10.46 9.12
C THR A 25 -2.05 -10.43 7.73
N ILE A 26 -1.16 -11.37 7.44
CA ILE A 26 -0.50 -11.51 6.13
C ILE A 26 -0.56 -12.98 5.72
N VAL A 27 -1.16 -13.30 4.57
CA VAL A 27 -1.37 -14.71 4.19
C VAL A 27 -1.11 -14.97 2.70
N GLY A 28 -0.64 -16.17 2.38
CA GLY A 28 -0.51 -16.65 1.00
C GLY A 28 0.65 -16.06 0.21
N ASP A 29 0.44 -15.86 -1.09
CA ASP A 29 1.45 -15.39 -2.04
C ASP A 29 1.67 -13.87 -1.94
N VAL A 30 2.35 -13.47 -0.87
CA VAL A 30 2.76 -12.09 -0.59
C VAL A 30 4.28 -12.02 -0.55
N VAL A 31 4.86 -11.09 -1.31
CA VAL A 31 6.29 -10.77 -1.21
C VAL A 31 6.44 -9.29 -0.91
N MET A 32 7.15 -8.96 0.16
CA MET A 32 7.48 -7.59 0.57
C MET A 32 8.98 -7.35 0.48
N GLY A 33 9.38 -6.18 -0.01
CA GLY A 33 10.78 -5.75 -0.03
C GLY A 33 11.33 -5.39 1.34
N ASP A 34 12.49 -4.74 1.36
CA ASP A 34 13.11 -4.23 2.57
C ASP A 34 12.32 -3.05 3.14
N ASP A 35 12.49 -2.79 4.44
CA ASP A 35 11.98 -1.57 5.10
C ASP A 35 10.45 -1.41 5.04
N CYS A 36 9.70 -2.49 4.79
CA CYS A 36 8.25 -2.44 4.78
C CYS A 36 7.68 -2.44 6.20
N SER A 37 6.51 -1.83 6.38
CA SER A 37 5.80 -1.84 7.64
C SER A 37 4.32 -2.14 7.45
N VAL A 38 3.79 -3.09 8.22
CA VAL A 38 2.36 -3.48 8.22
C VAL A 38 1.80 -3.21 9.60
N TRP A 39 0.86 -2.28 9.68
CA TRP A 39 0.39 -1.66 10.93
C TRP A 39 -0.85 -2.34 11.48
N PHE A 40 -1.37 -1.82 12.59
CA PHE A 40 -2.31 -2.55 13.43
C PHE A 40 -3.61 -2.85 12.68
N ASN A 41 -4.12 -4.08 12.83
CA ASN A 41 -5.33 -4.57 12.16
C ASN A 41 -5.29 -4.55 10.61
N ALA A 42 -4.14 -4.28 9.97
CA ALA A 42 -4.04 -4.36 8.51
C ALA A 42 -4.12 -5.82 8.03
N VAL A 43 -4.69 -6.02 6.84
CA VAL A 43 -4.85 -7.34 6.20
C VAL A 43 -4.24 -7.33 4.79
N VAL A 44 -3.25 -8.17 4.56
CA VAL A 44 -2.62 -8.39 3.25
C VAL A 44 -2.82 -9.85 2.84
N ARG A 45 -3.75 -10.10 1.92
CA ARG A 45 -4.24 -11.46 1.64
C ARG A 45 -3.94 -11.90 0.21
N GLY A 46 -2.83 -12.60 -0.01
CA GLY A 46 -2.43 -13.17 -1.31
C GLY A 46 -2.97 -14.59 -1.52
N ASP A 47 -4.25 -14.84 -1.26
CA ASP A 47 -4.83 -16.18 -1.31
C ASP A 47 -5.38 -16.58 -2.68
N VAL A 48 -5.90 -15.61 -3.42
CA VAL A 48 -6.54 -15.79 -4.73
C VAL A 48 -5.66 -15.35 -5.90
N ASN A 49 -4.66 -14.51 -5.65
CA ASN A 49 -3.62 -14.11 -6.59
C ASN A 49 -2.43 -13.50 -5.83
N SER A 50 -1.36 -13.16 -6.55
CA SER A 50 -0.11 -12.66 -5.97
C SER A 50 -0.17 -11.18 -5.58
N ILE A 51 0.42 -10.84 -4.43
CA ILE A 51 0.68 -9.45 -3.99
C ILE A 51 2.21 -9.22 -3.94
N ARG A 52 2.68 -8.13 -4.54
CA ARG A 52 4.10 -7.74 -4.55
C ARG A 52 4.24 -6.30 -4.04
N LEU A 53 4.97 -6.11 -2.95
CA LEU A 53 5.32 -4.81 -2.41
C LEU A 53 6.81 -4.59 -2.62
N GLY A 54 7.18 -3.40 -3.11
CA GLY A 54 8.56 -2.95 -3.22
C GLY A 54 9.18 -2.65 -1.86
N ASN A 55 10.19 -1.79 -1.85
CA ASN A 55 10.87 -1.37 -0.62
C ASN A 55 10.17 -0.17 0.02
N LYS A 56 10.28 -0.04 1.35
CA LYS A 56 9.77 1.10 2.11
C LYS A 56 8.27 1.36 1.90
N VAL A 57 7.48 0.29 1.79
CA VAL A 57 6.02 0.38 1.73
C VAL A 57 5.45 0.38 3.14
N ASN A 58 4.56 1.32 3.46
CA ASN A 58 3.81 1.32 4.71
C ASN A 58 2.34 1.01 4.44
N VAL A 59 1.84 -0.07 5.04
CA VAL A 59 0.45 -0.52 5.03
C VAL A 59 -0.15 -0.14 6.37
N GLN A 60 -0.80 1.02 6.43
CA GLN A 60 -1.23 1.63 7.68
C GLN A 60 -2.44 0.92 8.30
N ASP A 61 -2.83 1.35 9.49
CA ASP A 61 -3.79 0.67 10.36
C ASP A 61 -5.12 0.38 9.65
N GLY A 62 -5.59 -0.87 9.76
CA GLY A 62 -6.86 -1.31 9.17
C GLY A 62 -6.90 -1.33 7.63
N ALA A 63 -5.81 -0.99 6.93
CA ALA A 63 -5.78 -1.08 5.47
C ALA A 63 -5.90 -2.53 5.00
N VAL A 64 -6.56 -2.73 3.85
CA VAL A 64 -6.79 -4.04 3.25
C VAL A 64 -6.19 -4.08 1.85
N ILE A 65 -5.35 -5.07 1.60
CA ILE A 65 -4.79 -5.37 0.28
C ILE A 65 -5.29 -6.75 -0.17
N HIS A 66 -5.99 -6.77 -1.30
CA HIS A 66 -6.54 -8.00 -1.87
C HIS A 66 -6.47 -7.98 -3.41
N CYS A 67 -6.96 -9.05 -4.03
CA CYS A 67 -6.89 -9.29 -5.47
C CYS A 67 -8.14 -10.02 -5.94
N THR A 68 -8.41 -10.02 -7.24
CA THR A 68 -9.46 -10.86 -7.82
C THR A 68 -8.88 -12.18 -8.33
N TYR A 69 -9.50 -13.29 -7.91
CA TYR A 69 -9.10 -14.67 -8.25
C TYR A 69 -8.82 -14.85 -9.74
N GLU A 70 -7.58 -15.26 -10.06
CA GLU A 70 -7.09 -15.51 -11.42
C GLU A 70 -7.22 -14.32 -12.41
N LYS A 71 -7.61 -13.13 -11.96
CA LYS A 71 -7.79 -11.95 -12.82
C LYS A 71 -6.75 -10.88 -12.58
N THR A 72 -6.66 -10.39 -11.35
CA THR A 72 -5.84 -9.23 -11.03
C THR A 72 -4.82 -9.56 -9.97
N LYS A 73 -3.65 -8.96 -10.09
CA LYS A 73 -2.57 -8.99 -9.09
C LYS A 73 -2.47 -7.61 -8.48
N THR A 74 -1.95 -7.51 -7.27
CA THR A 74 -1.62 -6.20 -6.68
C THR A 74 -0.11 -6.02 -6.68
N ILE A 75 0.35 -4.99 -7.40
CA ILE A 75 1.77 -4.65 -7.53
C ILE A 75 1.95 -3.24 -6.99
N ILE A 76 2.81 -3.08 -5.99
CA ILE A 76 3.07 -1.82 -5.32
C ILE A 76 4.57 -1.54 -5.37
N GLY A 77 4.94 -0.38 -5.89
CA GLY A 77 6.31 0.08 -6.03
C GLY A 77 6.96 0.49 -4.70
N ASN A 78 8.05 1.23 -4.80
CA ASN A 78 8.84 1.69 -3.66
C ASN A 78 8.27 2.96 -3.03
N ASN A 79 8.53 3.18 -1.74
CA ASN A 79 8.13 4.40 -1.01
C ASN A 79 6.61 4.69 -1.08
N VAL A 80 5.78 3.65 -1.19
CA VAL A 80 4.33 3.80 -1.24
C VAL A 80 3.75 3.83 0.17
N SER A 81 2.84 4.77 0.41
CA SER A 81 2.09 4.87 1.67
C SER A 81 0.63 4.53 1.42
N ILE A 82 0.15 3.46 2.05
CA ILE A 82 -1.25 3.03 1.99
C ILE A 82 -1.92 3.46 3.28
N GLY A 83 -2.71 4.54 3.19
CA GLY A 83 -3.33 5.22 4.32
C GLY A 83 -4.24 4.33 5.16
N HIS A 84 -4.46 4.74 6.42
CA HIS A 84 -5.34 4.03 7.36
C HIS A 84 -6.69 3.67 6.72
N ASN A 85 -7.16 2.44 6.91
CA ASN A 85 -8.42 1.92 6.37
C ASN A 85 -8.58 2.04 4.84
N ALA A 86 -7.51 2.26 4.08
CA ALA A 86 -7.58 2.22 2.63
C ALA A 86 -7.78 0.78 2.13
N ILE A 87 -8.48 0.63 1.00
CA ILE A 87 -8.67 -0.64 0.30
C ILE A 87 -7.92 -0.58 -1.03
N VAL A 88 -6.96 -1.47 -1.22
CA VAL A 88 -6.16 -1.58 -2.45
C VAL A 88 -6.40 -2.94 -3.07
N HIS A 89 -7.02 -2.97 -4.24
CA HIS A 89 -7.52 -4.20 -4.84
C HIS A 89 -7.05 -4.36 -6.28
N GLY A 90 -6.26 -5.41 -6.54
CA GLY A 90 -5.91 -5.88 -7.89
C GLY A 90 -5.37 -4.81 -8.84
N CYS A 91 -4.53 -3.91 -8.36
CA CYS A 91 -4.06 -2.74 -9.10
C CYS A 91 -2.53 -2.67 -9.17
N THR A 92 -2.03 -1.76 -10.02
CA THR A 92 -0.61 -1.39 -10.07
C THR A 92 -0.42 0.01 -9.51
N VAL A 93 0.48 0.15 -8.54
CA VAL A 93 0.87 1.41 -7.92
C VAL A 93 2.36 1.59 -8.14
N GLU A 94 2.77 2.64 -8.85
CA GLU A 94 4.19 2.96 -9.05
C GLU A 94 4.83 3.57 -7.80
N ASP A 95 6.13 3.86 -7.91
CA ASP A 95 6.94 4.41 -6.83
C ASP A 95 6.47 5.80 -6.38
N ASP A 96 6.74 6.11 -5.10
CA ASP A 96 6.48 7.40 -4.50
C ASP A 96 4.98 7.79 -4.63
N VAL A 97 4.08 6.92 -4.17
CA VAL A 97 2.63 7.19 -4.17
C VAL A 97 2.08 7.28 -2.75
N LEU A 98 1.17 8.22 -2.53
CA LEU A 98 0.36 8.30 -1.31
C LEU A 98 -1.09 7.93 -1.64
N ILE A 99 -1.56 6.81 -1.11
CA ILE A 99 -2.97 6.47 -1.07
C ILE A 99 -3.54 6.98 0.25
N GLY A 100 -4.43 7.96 0.19
CA GLY A 100 -5.00 8.59 1.37
C GLY A 100 -5.85 7.62 2.19
N MET A 101 -5.98 7.93 3.48
CA MET A 101 -6.79 7.14 4.41
C MET A 101 -8.23 6.96 3.90
N GLY A 102 -8.78 5.77 4.05
CA GLY A 102 -10.13 5.41 3.62
C GLY A 102 -10.36 5.43 2.10
N ALA A 103 -9.33 5.64 1.29
CA ALA A 103 -9.47 5.57 -0.16
C ALA A 103 -9.68 4.13 -0.63
N ILE A 104 -10.42 3.95 -1.72
CA ILE A 104 -10.67 2.66 -2.36
C ILE A 104 -10.06 2.70 -3.77
N VAL A 105 -9.16 1.77 -4.05
CA VAL A 105 -8.53 1.58 -5.36
C VAL A 105 -8.98 0.23 -5.92
N MET A 106 -9.74 0.26 -7.01
CA MET A 106 -10.32 -0.92 -7.63
C MET A 106 -9.36 -1.63 -8.60
N ASP A 107 -9.80 -2.80 -9.08
CA ASP A 107 -9.09 -3.65 -10.02
C ASP A 107 -8.61 -2.91 -11.28
N ASN A 108 -7.43 -3.30 -11.78
CA ASN A 108 -6.80 -2.77 -13.00
C ASN A 108 -6.55 -1.26 -12.99
N VAL A 109 -6.67 -0.58 -11.86
CA VAL A 109 -6.19 0.80 -11.74
C VAL A 109 -4.66 0.79 -11.90
N HIS A 110 -4.15 1.77 -12.63
CA HIS A 110 -2.71 2.06 -12.69
C HIS A 110 -2.48 3.44 -12.10
N ILE A 111 -1.75 3.51 -10.98
CA ILE A 111 -1.36 4.76 -10.34
C ILE A 111 0.07 5.11 -10.71
N GLY A 112 0.24 6.14 -11.54
CA GLY A 112 1.56 6.64 -11.94
C GLY A 112 2.33 7.24 -10.77
N LYS A 113 3.66 7.20 -10.85
CA LYS A 113 4.58 7.65 -9.79
C LYS A 113 4.33 9.08 -9.32
N ASN A 114 4.74 9.41 -8.11
CA ASN A 114 4.59 10.74 -7.51
C ASN A 114 3.14 11.23 -7.43
N SER A 115 2.16 10.32 -7.38
CA SER A 115 0.74 10.67 -7.35
C SER A 115 0.15 10.57 -5.94
N ILE A 116 -0.96 11.28 -5.73
CA ILE A 116 -1.71 11.26 -4.48
C ILE A 116 -3.16 10.89 -4.79
N ILE A 117 -3.66 9.84 -4.14
CA ILE A 117 -5.09 9.58 -4.05
C ILE A 117 -5.57 10.21 -2.75
N ALA A 118 -6.48 11.18 -2.83
CA ALA A 118 -6.97 11.88 -1.65
C ALA A 118 -7.73 10.94 -0.70
N ALA A 119 -7.80 11.31 0.58
CA ALA A 119 -8.54 10.56 1.58
C ALA A 119 -10.02 10.37 1.16
N GLY A 120 -10.55 9.17 1.39
CA GLY A 120 -11.93 8.79 1.06
C GLY A 120 -12.26 8.73 -0.44
N ALA A 121 -11.28 8.90 -1.34
CA ALA A 121 -11.54 8.84 -2.77
C ALA A 121 -11.79 7.40 -3.25
N VAL A 122 -12.63 7.23 -4.28
CA VAL A 122 -12.89 5.91 -4.90
C VAL A 122 -12.42 5.93 -6.34
N VAL A 123 -11.30 5.27 -6.61
CA VAL A 123 -10.73 5.13 -7.95
C VAL A 123 -11.34 3.90 -8.61
N LEU A 124 -12.15 4.13 -9.65
CA LEU A 124 -12.87 3.07 -10.35
C LEU A 124 -11.95 2.17 -11.15
N GLU A 125 -12.41 0.95 -11.43
CA GLU A 125 -11.67 -0.04 -12.21
C GLU A 125 -11.16 0.51 -13.55
N ASN A 126 -9.98 0.04 -13.97
CA ASN A 126 -9.31 0.45 -15.21
C ASN A 126 -8.92 1.94 -15.30
N THR A 127 -9.03 2.71 -14.22
CA THR A 127 -8.61 4.12 -14.23
C THR A 127 -7.10 4.23 -14.36
N MET A 128 -6.64 5.08 -15.29
CA MET A 128 -5.24 5.45 -15.44
C MET A 128 -4.99 6.78 -14.73
N VAL A 129 -4.34 6.75 -13.57
CA VAL A 129 -3.96 7.96 -12.83
C VAL A 129 -2.62 8.45 -13.36
N GLU A 130 -2.63 9.66 -13.94
CA GLU A 130 -1.44 10.31 -14.48
C GLU A 130 -0.38 10.52 -13.39
N ALA A 131 0.89 10.23 -13.71
CA ALA A 131 1.99 10.48 -12.79
C ALA A 131 2.06 11.95 -12.34
N GLY A 132 2.44 12.20 -11.09
CA GLY A 132 2.55 13.55 -10.55
C GLY A 132 1.20 14.25 -10.42
N SER A 133 0.10 13.52 -10.19
CA SER A 133 -1.23 14.11 -10.09
C SER A 133 -2.00 13.73 -8.82
N ILE A 134 -2.98 14.55 -8.49
CA ILE A 134 -3.87 14.36 -7.34
C ILE A 134 -5.25 13.97 -7.86
N TYR A 135 -5.75 12.82 -7.40
CA TYR A 135 -7.10 12.35 -7.68
C TYR A 135 -7.94 12.36 -6.40
N ALA A 136 -9.17 12.88 -6.47
CA ALA A 136 -10.07 12.96 -5.31
C ALA A 136 -11.54 12.78 -5.70
N GLY A 137 -12.37 12.44 -4.71
CA GLY A 137 -13.83 12.32 -4.86
C GLY A 137 -14.32 10.89 -5.08
N VAL A 138 -15.64 10.75 -5.22
CA VAL A 138 -16.35 9.48 -5.45
C VAL A 138 -17.33 9.68 -6.61
N PRO A 139 -17.00 9.22 -7.83
CA PRO A 139 -15.74 8.60 -8.22
C PRO A 139 -14.59 9.61 -8.32
N ALA A 140 -13.37 9.13 -8.11
CA ALA A 140 -12.18 9.97 -8.10
C ALA A 140 -11.89 10.56 -9.48
N ARG A 141 -11.49 11.83 -9.53
CA ARG A 141 -11.08 12.55 -10.74
C ARG A 141 -9.82 13.36 -10.48
N LYS A 142 -9.05 13.62 -11.54
CA LYS A 142 -7.89 14.51 -11.47
C LYS A 142 -8.33 15.90 -11.00
N VAL A 143 -7.76 16.36 -9.89
CA VAL A 143 -8.01 17.70 -9.33
C VAL A 143 -6.93 18.68 -9.78
N LYS A 144 -5.66 18.29 -9.62
CA LYS A 144 -4.50 19.11 -9.97
C LYS A 144 -3.24 18.25 -10.11
N LYS A 145 -2.14 18.87 -10.57
CA LYS A 145 -0.81 18.28 -10.48
C LYS A 145 -0.29 18.39 -9.04
N VAL A 146 0.55 17.45 -8.63
CA VAL A 146 1.29 17.51 -7.37
C VAL A 146 2.37 18.58 -7.54
N SER A 147 2.50 19.50 -6.58
CA SER A 147 3.62 20.45 -6.56
C SER A 147 4.90 19.75 -6.12
N GLU A 148 6.06 20.29 -6.47
CA GLU A 148 7.35 19.75 -5.98
C GLU A 148 7.43 19.74 -4.45
N GLU A 149 6.83 20.76 -3.82
CA GLU A 149 6.72 20.85 -2.37
C GLU A 149 5.88 19.70 -1.79
N LEU A 150 4.76 19.35 -2.40
CA LEU A 150 3.93 18.20 -1.99
C LEU A 150 4.65 16.87 -2.23
N MET A 151 5.34 16.70 -3.36
CA MET A 151 6.10 15.48 -3.65
C MET A 151 7.20 15.24 -2.60
N ASN A 152 8.04 16.25 -2.34
CA ASN A 152 9.15 16.11 -1.42
C ASN A 152 8.71 16.19 0.05
N GLY A 153 7.70 17.00 0.35
CA GLY A 153 7.22 17.30 1.70
C GLY A 153 6.17 16.34 2.25
N GLU A 154 5.37 15.68 1.41
CA GLU A 154 4.38 14.69 1.88
C GLU A 154 4.79 13.27 1.54
N ILE A 155 4.93 12.92 0.27
CA ILE A 155 5.11 11.53 -0.15
C ILE A 155 6.38 10.90 0.47
N LYS A 156 7.54 11.50 0.18
CA LYS A 156 8.83 10.99 0.69
C LYS A 156 8.94 11.10 2.20
N ARG A 157 8.45 12.20 2.78
CA ARG A 157 8.47 12.42 4.21
C ARG A 157 7.65 11.36 4.94
N ILE A 158 6.44 11.04 4.48
CA ILE A 158 5.59 10.02 5.10
C ILE A 158 6.27 8.65 5.05
N ALA A 159 6.78 8.24 3.89
CA ALA A 159 7.48 6.95 3.77
C ALA A 159 8.69 6.86 4.72
N ASN A 160 9.50 7.93 4.84
CA ASN A 160 10.64 7.96 5.76
C ASN A 160 10.22 8.02 7.24
N ASN A 161 9.14 8.74 7.55
CA ASN A 161 8.61 8.81 8.90
C ASN A 161 8.15 7.44 9.39
N TYR A 162 7.49 6.67 8.53
CA TYR A 162 7.02 5.32 8.88
C TYR A 162 8.17 4.35 9.16
N LEU A 163 9.34 4.54 8.53
CA LEU A 163 10.56 3.83 8.92
C LEU A 163 11.00 4.20 10.34
N MET A 164 11.08 5.49 10.66
CA MET A 164 11.42 5.96 11.99
C MET A 164 10.42 5.43 13.04
N TYR A 165 9.11 5.51 12.76
CA TYR A 165 8.06 5.04 13.66
C TYR A 165 8.16 3.55 13.93
N SER A 166 8.49 2.75 12.89
CA SER A 166 8.72 1.31 13.05
C SER A 166 9.90 0.99 13.96
N GLY A 167 10.92 1.86 13.99
CA GLY A 167 12.09 1.71 14.86
C GLY A 167 11.74 1.81 16.35
N TRP A 168 10.74 2.62 16.71
CA TRP A 168 10.30 2.79 18.11
C TRP A 168 9.75 1.51 18.73
N PHE A 169 9.33 0.53 17.91
CA PHE A 169 8.87 -0.77 18.38
C PHE A 169 10.00 -1.81 18.48
N LYS A 170 11.17 -1.55 17.86
CA LYS A 170 12.32 -2.45 17.90
C LYS A 170 13.13 -2.29 19.19
N ASP A 171 13.11 -1.10 19.78
CA ASP A 171 13.78 -0.81 21.06
C ASP A 171 12.98 -1.28 22.29
N ALA A 172 11.79 -1.85 22.07
CA ALA A 172 10.87 -2.29 23.13
C ALA A 172 10.94 -3.80 23.45
N GLU A 173 11.82 -4.55 22.76
CA GLU A 173 12.11 -5.97 23.02
C GLU A 173 13.42 -6.17 23.81
#